data_AF-A0A0E3QCU1-F1
#
_entry.id   AF-A0A0E3QCU1-F1
#
_cell.length_a   1.000
_cell.length_b   1.000
_cell.length_c   1.000
_cell.angle_alpha   90.00
_cell.angle_beta   90.00
_cell.angle_gamma   90.00
#
_symmetry.space_group_name_H-M   'P 1'
#
loop_
_entity.id
_entity.type
_entity.pdbx_description
1 polymer ?
#
loop_
_entity_poly.entity_id
_entity_poly.type
_entity_poly.pdbx_seq_one_letter_code
_entity_poly.pdbx_strand_id
1 'polypeptide(L)'
;MKLDFKDLALRFVFGGTAVAACYIMLQIIPSKSFAGVFAAFPAVMVAAVIMAGHFGSSEQASDIALGASAGMIGCTICVLTAAFCMEHLNSWSLSIIIALLVWFFSSYLSTRLIQGFLGKMKEKRQQKIRY
;
A
#
# COMPACT_ATOMS: atom_id res chain seq x y z
N MET A 1 16.65 -15.16 -9.49
CA MET A 1 16.03 -14.86 -8.18
C MET A 1 15.88 -16.17 -7.43
N LYS A 2 16.81 -16.51 -6.53
CA LYS A 2 16.65 -17.69 -5.66
C LYS A 2 15.64 -17.29 -4.60
N LEU A 3 14.40 -17.74 -4.74
CA LEU A 3 13.38 -17.60 -3.70
C LEU A 3 13.81 -18.49 -2.54
N ASP A 4 14.48 -17.89 -1.56
CA ASP A 4 14.89 -18.58 -0.35
C ASP A 4 13.64 -18.81 0.50
N PHE A 5 13.39 -20.05 0.93
CA PHE A 5 12.21 -20.37 1.74
C PHE A 5 12.19 -19.55 3.04
N LYS A 6 13.38 -19.16 3.53
CA LYS A 6 13.54 -18.30 4.69
C LYS A 6 13.07 -16.87 4.44
N ASP A 7 13.23 -16.33 3.23
CA ASP A 7 12.68 -15.03 2.81
C ASP A 7 11.15 -15.06 2.79
N LEU A 8 10.58 -16.14 2.24
CA LEU A 8 9.14 -16.30 2.16
C LEU A 8 8.51 -16.48 3.55
N ALA A 9 9.15 -17.27 4.42
CA ALA A 9 8.74 -17.42 5.81
C ALA A 9 8.84 -16.10 6.58
N LEU A 10 9.89 -15.30 6.38
CA LEU A 10 10.03 -13.96 6.97
C LEU A 10 8.92 -13.03 6.50
N ARG A 11 8.64 -12.96 5.19
CA ARG A 11 7.52 -12.19 4.63
C ARG A 11 6.18 -12.60 5.21
N PHE A 12 5.97 -13.90 5.37
CA PHE A 12 4.74 -14.44 5.92
C PHE A 12 4.60 -14.11 7.41
N VAL A 13 5.65 -14.26 8.21
CA VAL A 13 5.62 -13.96 9.65
C VAL A 13 5.47 -12.46 9.88
N PHE A 14 6.30 -11.61 9.25
CA PHE A 14 6.20 -10.16 9.40
C PHE A 14 4.89 -9.60 8.84
N GLY A 15 4.46 -10.06 7.66
CA GLY A 15 3.17 -9.67 7.08
C GLY A 15 1.99 -10.14 7.92
N GLY A 16 1.94 -11.42 8.26
CA GLY A 16 0.85 -12.02 9.03
C GLY A 16 0.74 -11.45 10.45
N THR A 17 1.86 -11.24 11.14
CA THR A 17 1.86 -10.61 12.47
C THR A 17 1.46 -9.15 12.41
N ALA A 18 1.88 -8.40 11.39
CA ALA A 18 1.44 -7.01 11.21
C ALA A 18 -0.07 -6.93 10.95
N VAL A 19 -0.61 -7.82 10.12
CA VAL A 19 -2.06 -7.89 9.86
C VAL A 19 -2.83 -8.25 11.13
N ALA A 20 -2.36 -9.25 11.89
CA ALA A 20 -2.98 -9.65 13.15
C ALA A 20 -2.93 -8.53 14.20
N ALA A 21 -1.80 -7.83 14.34
CA ALA A 21 -1.64 -6.71 15.26
C ALA A 21 -2.56 -5.53 14.89
N CYS A 22 -2.64 -5.18 13.60
CA CYS A 22 -3.57 -4.17 13.15
C CYS A 22 -5.02 -4.60 13.41
N TYR A 23 -5.39 -5.84 13.10
CA TYR A 23 -6.74 -6.35 13.36
C TYR A 23 -7.14 -6.26 14.84
N ILE A 24 -6.23 -6.60 15.76
CA ILE A 24 -6.45 -6.48 17.20
C ILE A 24 -6.66 -5.01 17.61
N MET A 25 -5.83 -4.07 17.10
CA MET A 25 -6.03 -2.64 17.38
C MET A 25 -7.37 -2.12 16.83
N LEU A 26 -7.83 -2.64 15.70
CA LEU A 26 -9.07 -2.22 15.06
C LEU A 26 -10.33 -2.78 15.74
N GLN A 27 -10.24 -3.85 16.53
CA GLN A 27 -11.35 -4.29 17.41
C GLN A 27 -11.75 -3.23 18.45
N ILE A 28 -10.88 -2.27 18.74
CA ILE A 28 -11.16 -1.15 19.66
C ILE A 28 -11.94 -0.03 18.95
N ILE A 29 -11.92 0.01 17.61
CA ILE A 29 -12.57 1.03 16.79
C ILE A 29 -13.90 0.49 16.24
N PRO A 30 -15.06 1.12 16.52
CA PRO A 30 -16.38 0.56 16.21
C PRO A 30 -16.74 0.49 14.71
N SER A 31 -15.91 1.01 13.80
CA SER A 31 -16.21 1.06 12.36
C SER A 31 -15.83 -0.24 11.62
N LYS A 32 -16.70 -1.26 11.68
CA LYS A 32 -16.50 -2.59 11.06
C LYS A 32 -16.11 -2.55 9.58
N SER A 33 -16.67 -1.64 8.78
CA SER A 33 -16.35 -1.53 7.34
C SER A 33 -14.95 -0.98 7.07
N PHE A 34 -14.42 -0.13 7.95
CA PHE A 34 -13.05 0.39 7.83
C PHE A 34 -12.02 -0.51 8.48
N ALA A 35 -12.44 -1.39 9.40
CA ALA A 35 -11.57 -2.28 10.15
C ALA A 35 -10.67 -3.16 9.27
N GLY A 36 -11.23 -3.81 8.24
CA GLY A 36 -10.45 -4.69 7.36
C GLY A 36 -9.50 -3.94 6.43
N VAL A 37 -9.98 -2.83 5.87
CA VAL A 37 -9.25 -1.97 4.93
C VAL A 37 -8.05 -1.32 5.62
N PHE A 38 -8.26 -0.75 6.82
CA PHE A 38 -7.19 -0.19 7.64
C PHE A 38 -6.28 -1.25 8.29
N ALA A 39 -6.69 -2.51 8.41
CA ALA A 39 -5.79 -3.56 8.87
C ALA A 39 -4.76 -3.95 7.80
N ALA A 40 -5.21 -4.01 6.54
CA ALA A 40 -4.39 -4.49 5.43
C ALA A 40 -3.35 -3.44 4.98
N PHE A 41 -3.72 -2.15 4.93
CA PHE A 41 -2.85 -1.12 4.35
C PHE A 41 -1.55 -0.87 5.12
N PRO A 42 -1.57 -0.59 6.43
CA PRO A 42 -0.36 -0.34 7.20
C PRO A 42 0.48 -1.61 7.37
N ALA A 43 -0.17 -2.76 7.52
CA ALA A 43 0.52 -4.03 7.71
C ALA A 43 1.38 -4.42 6.49
N VAL A 44 0.82 -4.30 5.28
CA VAL A 44 1.56 -4.61 4.03
C VAL A 44 2.71 -3.63 3.82
N MET A 45 2.51 -2.33 4.13
CA MET A 45 3.58 -1.33 4.07
C MET A 45 4.71 -1.66 5.05
N VAL A 46 4.39 -1.93 6.32
CA VAL A 46 5.39 -2.25 7.36
C VAL A 46 6.18 -3.49 6.96
N ALA A 47 5.52 -4.56 6.52
CA ALA A 47 6.19 -5.78 6.07
C ALA A 47 7.10 -5.54 4.85
N ALA A 48 6.64 -4.77 3.86
CA ALA A 48 7.43 -4.44 2.68
C ALA A 48 8.67 -3.59 3.01
N VAL A 49 8.53 -2.61 3.90
CA VAL A 49 9.62 -1.72 4.33
C VAL A 49 10.64 -2.46 5.20
N ILE A 50 10.18 -3.29 6.14
CA ILE A 50 11.07 -4.12 6.97
C ILE A 50 11.89 -5.06 6.08
N MET A 51 11.26 -5.72 5.11
CA MET A 51 11.97 -6.61 4.18
C MET A 51 12.93 -5.84 3.28
N ALA A 52 12.53 -4.68 2.76
CA ALA A 52 13.40 -3.84 1.94
C ALA A 52 14.59 -3.27 2.73
N GLY A 53 14.41 -2.96 4.02
CA GLY A 53 15.47 -2.49 4.90
C GLY A 53 16.40 -3.60 5.38
N HIS A 54 15.89 -4.81 5.61
CA HIS A 54 16.67 -5.95 6.08
C HIS A 54 17.50 -6.61 4.96
N PHE A 55 16.99 -6.64 3.72
CA PHE A 55 17.67 -7.23 2.56
C PHE A 55 18.33 -6.22 1.63
N GLY A 56 18.07 -4.92 1.80
CA GLY A 56 18.51 -3.85 0.91
C GLY A 56 19.18 -2.68 1.62
N SER A 57 19.18 -1.52 0.97
CA SER A 57 19.67 -0.26 1.56
C SER A 57 18.51 0.59 2.11
N SER A 58 18.82 1.52 3.01
CA SER A 58 17.83 2.48 3.53
C SER A 58 17.17 3.32 2.44
N GLU A 59 17.84 3.50 1.30
CA GLU A 59 17.28 4.20 0.13
C GLU A 59 16.22 3.35 -0.58
N GLN A 60 16.45 2.03 -0.73
CA GLN A 60 15.45 1.09 -1.25
C GLN A 60 14.24 0.97 -0.32
N ALA A 61 14.45 0.93 1.00
CA ALA A 61 13.35 0.90 1.95
C ALA A 61 12.46 2.15 1.84
N SER A 62 13.07 3.33 1.63
CA SER A 62 12.34 4.58 1.41
C SER A 62 11.56 4.56 0.09
N ASP A 63 12.17 4.11 -1.00
CA ASP A 63 11.49 4.04 -2.31
C ASP A 63 10.31 3.04 -2.27
N ILE A 64 10.47 1.91 -1.57
CA ILE A 64 9.39 0.93 -1.36
C ILE A 64 8.30 1.50 -0.45
N ALA A 65 8.64 2.23 0.62
CA ALA A 65 7.66 2.89 1.47
C ALA A 65 6.81 3.91 0.68
N LEU A 66 7.46 4.69 -0.18
CA LEU A 66 6.81 5.70 -1.01
C LEU A 66 5.92 5.05 -2.08
N GLY A 67 6.39 4.02 -2.75
CA GLY A 67 5.59 3.22 -3.69
C GLY A 67 4.39 2.56 -3.01
N ALA A 68 4.58 1.97 -1.83
CA ALA A 68 3.50 1.40 -1.04
C ALA A 68 2.46 2.45 -0.63
N SER A 69 2.90 3.64 -0.21
CA SER A 69 1.99 4.75 0.12
C SER A 69 1.15 5.22 -1.07
N ALA A 70 1.73 5.25 -2.28
CA ALA A 70 1.00 5.56 -3.51
C ALA A 70 -0.13 4.56 -3.78
N GLY A 71 0.17 3.27 -3.59
CA GLY A 71 -0.79 2.18 -3.73
C GLY A 71 -1.91 2.25 -2.68
N MET A 72 -1.59 2.60 -1.43
CA MET A 72 -2.58 2.77 -0.36
C MET A 72 -3.58 3.91 -0.67
N ILE A 73 -3.13 5.00 -1.29
CA ILE A 73 -4.03 6.07 -1.78
C ILE A 73 -4.96 5.52 -2.87
N GLY A 74 -4.42 4.74 -3.82
CA GLY A 74 -5.23 4.09 -4.86
C GLY A 74 -6.27 3.13 -4.29
N CYS A 75 -5.90 2.33 -3.28
CA CYS A 75 -6.84 1.44 -2.60
C CYS A 75 -7.90 2.19 -1.79
N THR A 76 -7.59 3.37 -1.24
CA THR A 76 -8.60 4.21 -0.57
C THR A 76 -9.65 4.67 -1.57
N ILE A 77 -9.23 5.10 -2.76
CA ILE A 77 -10.13 5.48 -3.85
C ILE A 77 -10.98 4.28 -4.30
N CYS A 78 -10.37 3.08 -4.42
CA CYS A 78 -11.08 1.84 -4.72
C CYS A 78 -12.23 1.57 -3.75
N VAL A 79 -11.97 1.62 -2.44
CA VAL A 79 -12.97 1.34 -1.41
C VAL A 79 -14.09 2.37 -1.43
N LEU A 80 -13.76 3.65 -1.63
CA LEU A 80 -14.76 4.72 -1.76
C LEU A 80 -15.63 4.51 -3.01
N THR A 81 -15.02 4.17 -4.14
CA THR A 81 -15.76 3.85 -5.38
C THR A 81 -16.62 2.61 -5.21
N ALA A 82 -16.13 1.56 -4.57
CA ALA A 82 -16.89 0.34 -4.30
C ALA A 82 -18.11 0.64 -3.42
N ALA A 83 -17.93 1.41 -2.33
CA ALA A 83 -19.01 1.82 -1.44
C ALA A 83 -20.07 2.63 -2.18
N PHE A 84 -19.66 3.63 -2.95
CA PHE A 84 -20.55 4.47 -3.74
C PHE A 84 -21.30 3.67 -4.82
N CYS A 85 -20.60 2.75 -5.49
CA CYS A 85 -21.16 1.92 -6.55
C CYS A 85 -22.07 0.83 -6.00
N MET A 86 -21.88 0.34 -4.77
CA MET A 86 -22.83 -0.59 -4.12
C MET A 86 -24.11 0.13 -3.66
N GLU A 87 -24.01 1.41 -3.28
CA GLU A 87 -25.17 2.21 -2.92
C GLU A 87 -26.01 2.60 -4.15
N HIS A 88 -25.37 2.79 -5.31
CA HIS A 88 -26.04 3.24 -6.54
C HIS A 88 -26.39 2.12 -7.53
N LEU A 89 -25.57 1.07 -7.61
CA LEU A 89 -25.85 -0.13 -8.41
C LEU A 89 -26.19 -1.27 -7.45
N ASN A 90 -27.45 -1.72 -7.48
CA ASN A 90 -28.00 -2.83 -6.68
C ASN A 90 -27.43 -4.22 -7.07
N SER A 91 -26.18 -4.27 -7.55
CA SER A 91 -25.50 -5.44 -8.12
C SER A 91 -24.05 -5.51 -7.61
N TRP A 92 -23.85 -6.25 -6.52
CA TRP A 92 -22.57 -6.43 -5.84
C TRP A 92 -21.39 -6.81 -6.76
N SER A 93 -21.61 -7.68 -7.75
CA SER A 93 -20.57 -8.13 -8.68
C SER A 93 -20.08 -7.01 -9.60
N LEU A 94 -20.97 -6.13 -10.07
CA LEU A 94 -20.60 -5.03 -10.97
C LEU A 94 -19.82 -3.95 -10.22
N SER A 95 -20.22 -3.65 -8.97
CA SER A 95 -19.52 -2.68 -8.13
C SER A 95 -18.08 -3.10 -7.84
N ILE A 96 -17.82 -4.40 -7.63
CA ILE A 96 -16.46 -4.92 -7.44
C ILE A 96 -15.63 -4.83 -8.72
N ILE A 97 -16.20 -5.17 -9.88
CA ILE A 97 -15.48 -5.08 -11.17
C ILE A 97 -15.10 -3.63 -11.48
N ILE A 98 -16.04 -2.70 -11.30
CA ILE A 98 -15.79 -1.26 -11.52
C ILE A 98 -14.75 -0.75 -10.52
N ALA A 99 -14.87 -1.11 -9.24
CA ALA A 99 -13.89 -0.72 -8.23
C ALA A 99 -12.48 -1.24 -8.53
N LEU A 100 -12.35 -2.48 -9.02
CA LEU A 100 -11.06 -3.05 -9.43
C LEU A 100 -10.46 -2.33 -10.64
N LEU A 101 -11.27 -1.97 -11.64
CA LEU A 101 -10.81 -1.19 -12.79
C LEU A 101 -10.36 0.22 -12.36
N VAL A 102 -11.17 0.90 -11.56
CA VAL A 102 -10.85 2.23 -11.03
C VAL A 102 -9.61 2.19 -10.14
N TRP A 103 -9.48 1.17 -9.30
CA TRP A 103 -8.29 0.93 -8.50
C TRP A 103 -7.04 0.80 -9.36
N PHE A 104 -7.09 -0.01 -10.42
CA PHE A 104 -5.92 -0.23 -11.28
C PHE A 104 -5.46 1.06 -11.95
N PHE A 105 -6.40 1.82 -12.51
CA PHE A 105 -6.10 3.13 -13.11
C PHE A 105 -5.60 4.14 -12.07
N SER A 106 -6.27 4.22 -10.91
CA SER A 106 -5.91 5.14 -9.83
C SER A 106 -4.53 4.81 -9.25
N SER A 107 -4.24 3.55 -9.00
CA SER A 107 -2.96 3.10 -8.46
C SER A 107 -1.82 3.34 -9.46
N TYR A 108 -2.07 3.13 -10.76
CA TYR A 108 -1.11 3.46 -11.81
C TYR A 108 -0.83 4.97 -11.87
N LEU A 109 -1.87 5.80 -11.82
CA LEU A 109 -1.74 7.26 -11.84
C LEU A 109 -1.02 7.79 -10.58
N SER A 110 -1.39 7.29 -9.41
CA SER A 110 -0.79 7.64 -8.12
C SER A 110 0.69 7.29 -8.08
N THR A 111 1.04 6.10 -8.59
CA THR A 111 2.45 5.67 -8.71
C THR A 111 3.23 6.58 -9.66
N ARG A 112 2.66 6.93 -10.83
CA ARG A 112 3.27 7.86 -11.78
C ARG A 112 3.50 9.25 -11.17
N LEU A 113 2.52 9.79 -10.44
CA LEU A 113 2.63 11.08 -9.77
C LEU A 113 3.72 11.07 -8.70
N ILE A 114 3.75 10.03 -7.85
CA ILE A 114 4.74 9.90 -6.79
C ILE A 114 6.14 9.66 -7.36
N GLN A 115 6.31 8.86 -8.41
CA GLN A 115 7.60 8.70 -9.08
C GLN A 115 8.09 10.00 -9.74
N GLY A 116 7.18 10.78 -10.35
CA GLY A 116 7.50 12.11 -10.87
C GLY A 116 7.91 13.09 -9.76
N PHE A 117 7.25 13.00 -8.60
CA PHE A 117 7.57 13.82 -7.43
C PHE A 117 8.91 13.42 -6.79
N LEU A 118 9.20 12.12 -6.68
CA LEU A 118 10.51 11.61 -6.22
C LEU A 118 11.64 12.02 -7.15
N GLY A 119 11.43 11.96 -8.47
CA GLY A 119 12.41 12.43 -9.46
C GLY A 119 12.80 13.89 -9.21
N LYS A 120 11.80 14.77 -9.00
CA LYS A 120 12.04 16.18 -8.64
C LYS A 120 12.73 16.36 -7.28
N MET A 121 12.39 15.54 -6.29
CA MET A 121 13.00 15.60 -4.96
C MET A 121 14.46 15.15 -4.97
N LYS A 122 14.79 14.07 -5.70
CA LYS A 122 16.17 13.60 -5.91
C LYS A 122 17.01 14.65 -6.64
N GLU A 123 16.46 15.28 -7.69
CA GLU A 123 17.14 16.35 -8.43
C GLU A 123 17.46 17.56 -7.53
N LYS A 124 16.50 18.02 -6.71
CA LYS A 124 16.74 19.10 -5.74
C LYS A 124 17.77 18.74 -4.67
N ARG A 125 17.80 17.49 -4.21
CA ARG A 125 18.76 17.04 -3.19
C ARG A 125 20.18 16.96 -3.74
N GLN A 126 20.33 16.49 -4.98
CA GLN A 126 21.62 16.43 -5.68
C GLN A 126 22.18 17.83 -6.00
N GLN A 127 21.32 18.79 -6.34
CA GLN A 127 21.72 20.21 -6.47
C GLN A 127 22.24 20.79 -5.16
N LYS A 128 21.65 20.41 -4.02
CA LYS A 128 22.03 20.93 -2.69
C LYS A 128 23.35 20.35 -2.14
N ILE A 129 23.80 19.20 -2.62
CA ILE A 129 25.07 18.56 -2.18
C ILE A 129 26.26 19.05 -3.04
N ARG A 130 25.98 19.66 -4.20
CA ARG A 130 26.97 20.21 -5.14
C ARG A 130 27.38 21.66 -4.86
N TYR A 131 26.81 22.30 -3.84
CA TYR A 131 27.12 23.65 -3.36
C TYR A 131 27.62 23.56 -1.91
#